data_AF-A0A0P9CPW2-F1
#
_entry.id   AF-A0A0P9CPW2-F1
#
_cell.length_a   1.000
_cell.length_b   1.000
_cell.length_c   1.000
_cell.angle_alpha   90.00
_cell.angle_beta   90.00
_cell.angle_gamma   90.00
#
_symmetry.space_group_name_H-M   'P 1'
#
loop_
_entity.id
_entity.type
_entity.pdbx_description
1 polymer ?
#
loop_
_entity_poly.entity_id
_entity_poly.type
_entity_poly.pdbx_seq_one_letter_code
_entity_poly.pdbx_strand_id
1 'polypeptide(L)'
;MAAGFIQEGFTYFAISIKPEKMAFFIGIGFSAVDIAVIFIEDFNNLSGFLLILIILNIISSLLFHPGTATFMKFGKLSGHGIMTYITSSILHTSIDGSLVYTDIYILTHIKQYIISTELFWAFTMVISISIFLIGILKLNSLIRD
;
A
#
# COMPACT_ATOMS: atom_id res chain seq x y z
N MET A 1 -8.69 -0.03 9.78
CA MET A 1 -9.57 -1.08 9.21
C MET A 1 -10.54 -0.55 8.17
N ALA A 2 -11.43 0.40 8.49
CA ALA A 2 -12.35 0.93 7.47
C ALA A 2 -11.63 1.68 6.34
N ALA A 3 -10.57 2.43 6.64
CA ALA A 3 -9.80 3.20 5.67
C ALA A 3 -9.22 2.35 4.53
N GLY A 4 -8.47 1.28 4.85
CA GLY A 4 -7.92 0.37 3.84
C GLY A 4 -8.99 -0.25 2.91
N PHE A 5 -10.12 -0.73 3.45
CA PHE A 5 -11.22 -1.23 2.60
C PHE A 5 -11.84 -0.16 1.71
N ILE A 6 -11.97 1.08 2.21
CA ILE A 6 -12.51 2.19 1.45
C ILE A 6 -11.54 2.62 0.34
N GLN A 7 -10.25 2.74 0.64
CA GLN A 7 -9.22 3.12 -0.34
C GLN A 7 -9.08 2.06 -1.44
N GLU A 8 -9.01 0.77 -1.07
CA GLU A 8 -9.00 -0.32 -2.05
C GLU A 8 -10.32 -0.41 -2.82
N GLY A 9 -11.45 -0.06 -2.19
CA GLY A 9 -12.76 0.01 -2.84
C GLY A 9 -12.82 1.09 -3.92
N PHE A 10 -12.32 2.29 -3.63
CA PHE A 10 -12.22 3.37 -4.63
C PHE A 10 -11.24 3.02 -5.74
N THR A 11 -10.11 2.38 -5.41
CA THR A 11 -9.15 1.88 -6.40
C THR A 11 -9.81 0.84 -7.31
N TYR A 12 -10.49 -0.14 -6.73
CA TYR A 12 -11.21 -1.18 -7.46
C TYR A 12 -12.30 -0.62 -8.36
N PHE A 13 -13.01 0.43 -7.93
CA PHE A 13 -13.96 1.13 -8.79
C PHE A 13 -13.25 1.86 -9.95
N ALA A 14 -12.22 2.65 -9.65
CA ALA A 14 -11.49 3.44 -10.65
C ALA A 14 -10.85 2.58 -11.74
N ILE A 15 -10.19 1.48 -11.38
CA ILE A 15 -9.58 0.56 -12.34
C ILE A 15 -10.63 -0.22 -13.16
N SER A 16 -11.86 -0.37 -12.66
CA SER A 16 -12.94 -1.07 -13.38
C SER A 16 -13.40 -0.31 -14.61
N ILE A 17 -13.39 1.02 -14.55
CA ILE A 17 -13.94 1.90 -15.61
C ILE A 17 -12.86 2.46 -16.55
N LYS A 18 -11.59 2.11 -16.34
CA LYS A 18 -10.45 2.59 -17.14
C LYS A 18 -9.74 1.46 -17.89
N PRO A 19 -9.02 1.75 -18.98
CA PRO A 19 -8.17 0.77 -19.66
C PRO A 19 -7.12 0.17 -18.73
N GLU A 20 -6.67 -1.04 -19.03
CA GLU A 20 -5.65 -1.78 -18.30
C GLU A 20 -4.34 -1.03 -18.14
N LYS A 21 -3.91 -0.29 -19.17
CA LYS A 21 -2.71 0.55 -19.15
C LYS A 21 -2.78 1.67 -18.11
N MET A 22 -3.98 2.06 -17.67
CA MET A 22 -4.17 3.12 -16.67
C MET A 22 -4.08 2.60 -15.24
N ALA A 23 -4.15 1.29 -14.99
CA ALA A 23 -4.21 0.74 -13.64
C ALA A 23 -2.99 1.13 -12.79
N PHE A 24 -1.79 1.09 -13.38
CA PHE A 24 -0.56 1.53 -12.72
C PHE A 24 -0.64 3.00 -12.30
N PHE A 25 -1.05 3.88 -13.22
CA PHE A 25 -1.13 5.32 -12.96
C PHE A 25 -2.22 5.68 -11.96
N ILE A 26 -3.32 4.92 -11.90
CA ILE A 26 -4.33 5.05 -10.84
C ILE A 26 -3.68 4.80 -9.48
N GLY A 27 -2.92 3.71 -9.34
CA GLY A 27 -2.20 3.42 -8.10
C GLY A 27 -1.18 4.52 -7.74
N ILE A 28 -0.44 5.05 -8.71
CA ILE A 28 0.47 6.20 -8.49
C ILE A 28 -0.32 7.43 -7.98
N GLY A 29 -1.54 7.65 -8.48
CA GLY A 29 -2.42 8.71 -7.99
C GLY A 29 -2.77 8.56 -6.51
N PHE A 30 -3.08 7.34 -6.06
CA PHE A 30 -3.30 7.07 -4.63
C PHE A 30 -2.03 7.27 -3.81
N SER A 31 -0.87 6.78 -4.28
CA SER A 31 0.41 7.04 -3.61
C SER A 31 0.70 8.55 -3.49
N ALA A 32 0.41 9.34 -4.53
CA ALA A 32 0.63 10.78 -4.49
C ALA A 32 -0.22 11.47 -3.41
N VAL A 33 -1.45 11.01 -3.19
CA VAL A 33 -2.32 11.51 -2.11
C VAL A 33 -1.74 11.15 -0.75
N ASP A 34 -1.34 9.90 -0.53
CA ASP A 34 -0.71 9.47 0.74
C ASP A 34 0.52 10.31 1.07
N ILE A 35 1.41 10.48 0.08
CA ILE A 35 2.64 11.25 0.23
C ILE A 35 2.31 12.71 0.58
N ALA A 36 1.32 13.31 -0.08
CA ALA A 36 0.89 14.67 0.21
C ALA A 36 0.37 14.81 1.65
N VAL A 37 -0.40 13.83 2.14
CA VAL A 37 -0.89 13.81 3.53
C VAL A 37 0.28 13.76 4.52
N ILE A 38 1.24 12.86 4.32
CA ILE A 38 2.45 12.75 5.17
C ILE A 38 3.19 14.09 5.23
N PHE A 39 3.40 14.73 4.08
CA PHE A 39 4.09 16.02 4.06
C PHE A 39 3.30 17.11 4.78
N ILE A 40 1.97 17.12 4.73
CA ILE A 40 1.15 18.11 5.44
C ILE A 40 1.24 17.92 6.95
N GLU A 41 1.26 16.68 7.43
CA GLU A 41 1.25 16.34 8.86
C GLU A 41 2.62 16.58 9.52
N ASP A 42 3.72 16.23 8.84
CA ASP A 42 5.06 16.18 9.45
C ASP A 42 6.02 17.30 9.03
N PHE A 43 5.60 18.24 8.17
CA PHE A 43 6.48 19.26 7.56
C PHE A 43 7.36 20.03 8.56
N ASN A 44 6.80 20.35 9.74
CA ASN A 44 7.44 21.26 10.69
C ASN A 44 8.37 20.57 11.71
N ASN A 45 8.44 19.24 11.75
CA ASN A 45 9.14 18.48 12.79
C ASN A 45 10.14 17.45 12.23
N LEU A 46 10.87 17.83 11.19
CA LEU A 46 11.82 16.93 10.51
C LEU A 46 13.07 16.65 11.35
N SER A 47 13.07 15.51 12.05
CA SER A 47 14.28 14.88 12.57
C SER A 47 14.88 13.89 11.57
N GLY A 48 16.17 13.58 11.69
CA GLY A 48 16.83 12.63 10.78
C GLY A 48 16.22 11.23 10.82
N PHE A 49 15.77 10.78 11.99
CA PHE A 49 15.07 9.50 12.12
C PHE A 49 13.67 9.55 11.51
N LEU A 50 12.90 10.63 11.73
CA LEU A 50 11.59 10.82 11.11
C LEU A 50 11.70 10.84 9.57
N LEU A 51 12.75 11.45 9.03
CA LEU A 51 13.00 11.47 7.59
C LEU A 51 13.16 10.06 7.01
N ILE A 52 13.82 9.15 7.72
CA ILE A 52 13.93 7.74 7.31
C ILE A 52 12.54 7.09 7.26
N LEU A 53 11.70 7.31 8.28
CA LEU A 53 10.33 6.77 8.30
C LEU A 53 9.46 7.33 7.17
N ILE A 54 9.60 8.62 6.86
CA ILE A 54 8.91 9.26 5.73
C ILE A 54 9.35 8.61 4.41
N ILE A 55 10.66 8.42 4.21
CA ILE A 55 11.19 7.78 3.00
C ILE A 55 10.65 6.36 2.85
N LEU A 56 10.64 5.58 3.93
CA LEU A 56 10.11 4.21 3.92
C LEU A 56 8.60 4.19 3.61
N ASN A 57 7.83 5.14 4.13
CA ASN A 57 6.41 5.30 3.77
C ASN A 57 6.23 5.62 2.29
N ILE A 58 7.01 6.57 1.75
CA ILE A 58 6.95 6.93 0.33
C ILE A 58 7.24 5.71 -0.54
N ILE A 59 8.32 4.96 -0.24
CA ILE A 59 8.70 3.76 -0.99
C ILE A 59 7.60 2.70 -0.88
N SER A 60 7.11 2.41 0.33
CA SER A 60 6.04 1.43 0.53
C SER A 60 4.78 1.82 -0.24
N SER A 61 4.35 3.08 -0.17
CA SER A 61 3.15 3.59 -0.85
C SER A 61 3.29 3.51 -2.38
N LEU A 62 4.46 3.86 -2.94
CA LEU A 62 4.75 3.76 -4.37
C LEU A 62 4.85 2.32 -4.90
N LEU A 63 5.06 1.33 -4.03
CA LEU A 63 5.05 -0.08 -4.38
C LEU A 63 3.65 -0.68 -4.18
N PHE A 64 3.03 -0.40 -3.04
CA PHE A 64 1.78 -1.01 -2.62
C PHE A 64 0.63 -0.62 -3.55
N HIS A 65 0.35 0.68 -3.72
CA HIS A 65 -0.84 1.12 -4.47
C HIS A 65 -0.79 0.81 -5.96
N PRO A 66 0.32 1.02 -6.69
CA PRO A 66 0.42 0.54 -8.06
C PRO A 66 0.33 -0.99 -8.14
N GLY A 67 0.86 -1.70 -7.15
CA GLY A 67 0.74 -3.15 -7.03
C GLY A 67 -0.69 -3.64 -6.89
N THR A 68 -1.44 -3.13 -5.91
CA THR A 68 -2.83 -3.51 -5.68
C THR A 68 -3.73 -3.09 -6.85
N ALA A 69 -3.54 -1.89 -7.40
CA ALA A 69 -4.31 -1.41 -8.55
C ALA A 69 -4.14 -2.31 -9.78
N THR A 70 -2.90 -2.71 -10.09
CA THR A 70 -2.61 -3.61 -11.22
C THR A 70 -3.05 -5.04 -10.94
N PHE A 71 -2.88 -5.55 -9.72
CA PHE A 71 -3.36 -6.86 -9.30
C PHE A 71 -4.89 -6.98 -9.37
N MET A 72 -5.61 -5.97 -8.90
CA MET A 72 -7.06 -5.91 -9.00
C MET A 72 -7.54 -5.80 -10.45
N LYS A 73 -6.79 -5.09 -11.31
CA LYS A 73 -7.14 -4.99 -12.74
C LYS A 73 -6.96 -6.34 -13.42
N PHE A 74 -5.87 -7.04 -13.12
CA PHE A 74 -5.67 -8.43 -13.53
C PHE A 74 -6.84 -9.31 -13.06
N GLY A 75 -7.23 -9.21 -11.79
CA GLY A 75 -8.36 -9.98 -11.25
C GLY A 75 -9.65 -9.73 -12.01
N LYS A 76 -9.96 -8.47 -12.33
CA LYS A 76 -11.14 -8.11 -13.15
C LYS A 76 -11.10 -8.76 -14.53
N LEU A 77 -9.98 -8.66 -15.22
CA LEU A 77 -9.84 -9.17 -16.59
C LEU A 77 -9.85 -10.71 -16.64
N SER A 78 -9.37 -11.36 -15.58
CA SER A 78 -9.31 -12.83 -15.46
C SER A 78 -10.52 -13.46 -14.74
N GLY A 79 -11.56 -12.70 -14.40
CA GLY A 79 -12.76 -13.20 -13.73
C GLY A 79 -12.66 -13.38 -12.20
N HIS A 80 -11.54 -13.00 -11.58
CA HIS A 80 -11.26 -13.12 -10.15
C HIS A 80 -11.36 -11.79 -9.38
N GLY A 81 -12.07 -10.79 -9.91
CA GLY A 81 -12.03 -9.40 -9.41
C GLY A 81 -12.36 -9.22 -7.93
N ILE A 82 -13.38 -9.93 -7.42
CA ILE A 82 -13.76 -9.84 -5.99
C ILE A 82 -12.65 -10.42 -5.11
N MET A 83 -12.05 -11.55 -5.50
CA MET A 83 -10.98 -12.18 -4.74
C MET A 83 -9.75 -11.26 -4.65
N THR A 84 -9.34 -10.64 -5.76
CA THR A 84 -8.20 -9.71 -5.78
C THR A 84 -8.49 -8.44 -4.98
N TYR A 85 -9.74 -7.95 -4.99
CA TYR A 85 -10.16 -6.83 -4.14
C TYR A 85 -10.06 -7.18 -2.66
N ILE A 86 -10.69 -8.29 -2.23
CA ILE A 86 -10.66 -8.72 -0.83
C ILE A 86 -9.21 -8.93 -0.36
N THR A 87 -8.38 -9.57 -1.19
CA THR A 87 -6.96 -9.78 -0.89
C THR A 87 -6.23 -8.45 -0.70
N SER A 88 -6.40 -7.49 -1.61
CA SER A 88 -5.77 -6.17 -1.52
C SER A 88 -6.22 -5.42 -0.27
N SER A 89 -7.52 -5.43 0.04
CA SER A 89 -8.09 -4.81 1.25
C SER A 89 -7.56 -5.42 2.54
N ILE A 90 -7.37 -6.75 2.59
CA ILE A 90 -6.77 -7.43 3.74
C ILE A 90 -5.31 -7.02 3.89
N LEU A 91 -4.53 -7.00 2.81
CA LEU A 91 -3.12 -6.60 2.85
C LEU A 91 -2.97 -5.16 3.33
N HIS A 92 -3.75 -4.23 2.78
CA HIS A 92 -3.74 -2.82 3.17
C HIS A 92 -4.11 -2.67 4.64
N THR A 93 -5.23 -3.26 5.04
CA THR A 93 -5.70 -3.22 6.43
C THR A 93 -4.69 -3.83 7.39
N SER A 94 -3.92 -4.83 6.95
CA SER A 94 -2.85 -5.44 7.74
C SER A 94 -1.68 -4.47 7.95
N ILE A 95 -1.29 -3.70 6.93
CA ILE A 95 -0.26 -2.65 7.07
C ILE A 95 -0.74 -1.58 8.06
N ASP A 96 -1.91 -0.97 7.81
CA ASP A 96 -2.47 0.08 8.67
C ASP A 96 -2.66 -0.41 10.12
N GLY A 97 -3.22 -1.61 10.27
CA GLY A 97 -3.48 -2.22 11.56
C GLY A 97 -2.19 -2.54 12.32
N SER A 98 -1.15 -2.97 11.61
CA SER A 98 0.16 -3.25 12.20
C SER A 98 0.86 -1.97 12.63
N LEU A 99 0.69 -0.85 11.92
CA LEU A 99 1.21 0.45 12.33
C LEU A 99 0.58 0.87 13.67
N VAL A 100 -0.75 0.89 13.74
CA VAL A 100 -1.49 1.25 14.95
C VAL A 100 -1.14 0.32 16.12
N TYR A 101 -1.05 -0.99 15.85
CA TYR A 101 -0.64 -1.96 16.85
C TYR A 101 0.79 -1.68 17.36
N THR A 102 1.72 -1.40 16.45
CA THR A 102 3.12 -1.11 16.76
C THR A 102 3.23 0.14 17.64
N ASP A 103 2.48 1.19 17.31
CA ASP A 103 2.43 2.42 18.11
C ASP A 103 1.93 2.16 19.53
N ILE A 104 0.80 1.45 19.68
CA ILE A 104 0.25 1.08 20.99
C ILE A 104 1.22 0.20 21.79
N TYR A 105 1.87 -0.75 21.12
CA TYR A 105 2.85 -1.64 21.75
C TYR A 105 4.06 -0.85 22.27
N ILE A 106 4.59 0.08 21.48
CA ILE A 106 5.71 0.94 21.84
C ILE A 106 5.37 1.83 23.05
N LEU A 107 4.15 2.37 23.12
CA LEU A 107 3.72 3.20 24.25
C LEU A 107 3.74 2.44 25.58
N THR A 108 3.52 1.12 25.54
CA THR A 108 3.55 0.26 26.74
C THR A 108 4.90 -0.42 26.96
N HIS A 109 5.74 -0.53 25.92
CA HIS A 109 7.02 -1.22 25.93
C HIS A 109 8.13 -0.37 25.29
N ILE A 110 8.35 0.85 25.81
CA ILE A 110 9.24 1.86 25.19
C ILE A 110 10.65 1.35 24.87
N LYS A 111 11.18 0.41 25.65
CA LYS A 111 12.51 -0.21 25.41
C LYS A 111 12.57 -1.06 24.13
N GLN A 112 11.43 -1.47 23.60
CA GLN A 112 11.30 -2.27 22.38
C GLN A 112 11.13 -1.42 21.12
N TYR A 113 11.18 -0.08 21.23
CA TYR A 113 10.97 0.86 20.13
C TYR A 113 11.61 0.42 18.81
N ILE A 114 12.94 0.26 18.83
CA ILE A 114 13.73 -0.02 17.62
C ILE A 114 13.29 -1.35 16.99
N ILE A 115 13.22 -2.43 17.78
CA ILE A 115 12.90 -3.77 17.27
C ILE A 115 11.47 -3.81 16.73
N SER A 116 10.51 -3.20 17.41
CA SER A 116 9.11 -3.16 16.97
C SER A 116 8.97 -2.38 15.66
N THR A 117 9.62 -1.21 15.54
CA THR A 117 9.61 -0.42 14.30
C THR A 117 10.30 -1.15 13.14
N GLU A 118 11.43 -1.82 13.38
CA GLU A 118 12.13 -2.61 12.37
C GLU A 118 11.28 -3.77 11.86
N LEU A 119 10.64 -4.52 12.76
CA LEU A 119 9.75 -5.64 12.39
C LEU A 119 8.54 -5.16 11.59
N PHE A 120 7.93 -4.05 11.99
CA PHE A 120 6.84 -3.43 11.24
C PHE A 120 7.29 -3.09 9.81
N TRP A 121 8.41 -2.39 9.66
CA TRP A 121 8.89 -1.99 8.34
C TRP A 121 9.31 -3.17 7.47
N ALA A 122 9.95 -4.19 8.04
CA ALA A 122 10.28 -5.41 7.32
C ALA A 122 9.02 -6.09 6.76
N PHE A 123 7.98 -6.23 7.59
CA PHE A 123 6.70 -6.82 7.18
C PHE A 123 6.01 -5.99 6.08
N THR A 124 5.91 -4.67 6.27
CA THR A 124 5.30 -3.75 5.32
C THR A 124 6.02 -3.80 3.97
N MET A 125 7.36 -3.76 3.97
CA MET A 125 8.14 -3.82 2.73
C MET A 125 7.98 -5.15 1.99
N VAL A 126 7.92 -6.27 2.70
CA VAL A 126 7.68 -7.59 2.10
C VAL A 126 6.32 -7.61 1.40
N ILE A 127 5.26 -7.11 2.04
CA ILE A 127 3.94 -7.02 1.43
C ILE A 127 3.96 -6.12 0.19
N SER A 128 4.48 -4.90 0.32
CA SER A 128 4.49 -3.89 -0.75
C SER A 128 5.27 -4.35 -1.98
N ILE A 129 6.46 -4.92 -1.80
CA ILE A 129 7.25 -5.48 -2.92
C ILE A 129 6.53 -6.67 -3.55
N SER A 130 5.98 -7.58 -2.74
CA SER A 130 5.33 -8.79 -3.23
C SER A 130 4.11 -8.45 -4.09
N ILE A 131 3.24 -7.56 -3.61
CA ILE A 131 2.03 -7.19 -4.35
C ILE A 131 2.37 -6.36 -5.59
N PHE A 132 3.40 -5.52 -5.54
CA PHE A 132 3.90 -4.80 -6.72
C PHE A 132 4.33 -5.75 -7.82
N LEU A 133 5.21 -6.71 -7.50
CA LEU A 133 5.71 -7.68 -8.47
C LEU A 133 4.57 -8.55 -9.02
N ILE A 134 3.72 -9.09 -8.14
CA ILE A 134 2.59 -9.93 -8.55
C ILE A 134 1.64 -9.15 -9.46
N GLY A 135 1.25 -7.93 -9.07
CA GLY A 135 0.31 -7.10 -9.82
C GLY A 135 0.82 -6.76 -11.22
N ILE A 136 2.06 -6.28 -11.32
CA ILE A 136 2.68 -5.92 -12.61
C ILE A 136 2.85 -7.15 -13.50
N LEU A 137 3.40 -8.25 -12.97
CA LEU A 137 3.67 -9.44 -13.77
C LEU A 137 2.37 -10.09 -14.29
N LYS A 138 1.35 -10.19 -13.43
CA LYS A 138 0.06 -10.80 -13.79
C LYS A 138 -0.76 -9.94 -14.75
N LEU A 139 -0.74 -8.61 -14.60
CA LEU A 139 -1.44 -7.75 -15.56
C LEU A 139 -0.76 -7.80 -16.93
N ASN A 140 0.57 -7.72 -16.96
CA ASN A 140 1.34 -7.77 -18.21
C ASN A 140 1.19 -9.10 -18.96
N SER A 141 0.97 -10.22 -18.26
CA SER A 141 0.73 -11.49 -18.95
C SER A 141 -0.59 -11.52 -19.72
N LEU A 142 -1.57 -10.67 -19.40
CA LEU A 142 -2.83 -10.57 -20.14
C LEU A 142 -2.80 -9.58 -21.30
N ILE A 143 -1.82 -8.66 -21.32
CA ILE A 143 -1.70 -7.60 -22.34
C ILE A 143 -0.85 -8.05 -23.53
N ARG A 144 0.00 -9.06 -23.32
CA ARG A 144 0.93 -9.57 -24.33
C ARG A 144 0.35 -10.70 -25.19
N ASP A 145 -0.82 -11.21 -24.81
CA ASP A 145 -1.60 -12.22 -25.53
C ASP A 145 -2.73 -11.54 -26.32
#